data_AF-A0A9X0YLK3-F1
#
_entry.id   AF-A0A9X0YLK3-F1
#
_cell.length_a   1.000
_cell.length_b   1.000
_cell.length_c   1.000
_cell.angle_alpha   90.00
_cell.angle_beta   90.00
_cell.angle_gamma   90.00
#
_symmetry.space_group_name_H-M   'P 1'
#
loop_
_entity.id
_entity.type
_entity.pdbx_description
1 polymer ?
#
loop_
_entity_poly.entity_id
_entity_poly.type
_entity_poly.pdbx_seq_one_letter_code
_entity_poly.pdbx_strand_id
1 'polypeptide(L)'
;MFENLKAIFVKKIHNRIKQIEKKESVELKKQLQLDYEIRLQSVGYGFKLNGDKFFISEANKVIVGNNVHIDDNSYFSTKGGLVIGDNTHISRNVTIYTHNHDYNGTALPYDLNNSFRPVIIGKNVWIGMNVSIAPGVSIGDGAIIGIGAVVNRDINEGEIVVAPQVISIKNRDRAHYKKLILENKYGGINGELLSKEEVSLFSKSYQENRNKEIVFVLGTGRSGSTSIVDILNQHPNCIASHENILQLVRLSTDYACNFTGKESILNELNKIFETKSWPGNGTELIVHSDQRLWNFIGFLNDYFPNAKFIHLVREPIPTITSMVSRNWYINNEYFEYNRLDWAKYRLSGFACGDVSEIEWNTMSALQKCCWYYVFINSQIKKQLDSLESSKSLKINLESIDYKLMSDFLNFDNFEFKSVVSNKIRSVDKDKLKSLQESDIKKEIEIELNKYNIDFL
;
A
#
# COMPACT_ATOMS: atom_id res chain seq x y z
N MET A 1 20.72 4.29 -33.33
CA MET A 1 19.67 3.61 -34.13
C MET A 1 19.63 2.11 -33.88
N PHE A 2 20.76 1.38 -33.98
CA PHE A 2 20.84 -0.07 -33.71
C PHE A 2 20.50 -0.47 -32.26
N GLU A 3 20.93 0.29 -31.25
CA GLU A 3 20.59 0.09 -29.83
C GLU A 3 19.06 0.10 -29.58
N ASN A 4 18.36 1.09 -30.15
CA ASN A 4 16.90 1.19 -30.05
C ASN A 4 16.17 0.02 -30.75
N LEU A 5 16.69 -0.44 -31.90
CA LEU A 5 16.13 -1.59 -32.61
C LEU A 5 16.29 -2.89 -31.79
N LYS A 6 17.44 -3.09 -31.13
CA LYS A 6 17.66 -4.21 -30.21
C LYS A 6 16.71 -4.15 -29.01
N ALA A 7 16.55 -3.00 -28.38
CA ALA A 7 15.64 -2.84 -27.24
C ALA A 7 14.17 -3.12 -27.60
N ILE A 8 13.72 -2.67 -28.79
CA ILE A 8 12.38 -2.96 -29.30
C ILE A 8 12.20 -4.45 -29.58
N PHE A 9 13.21 -5.10 -30.16
CA PHE A 9 13.17 -6.53 -30.47
C PHE A 9 13.13 -7.40 -29.20
N VAL A 10 13.98 -7.11 -28.21
CA VAL A 10 13.98 -7.77 -26.89
C VAL A 10 12.62 -7.60 -26.20
N LYS A 11 12.04 -6.39 -26.21
CA LYS A 11 10.71 -6.13 -25.64
C LYS A 11 9.61 -6.94 -26.33
N LYS A 12 9.67 -7.10 -27.66
CA LYS A 12 8.72 -7.93 -28.43
C LYS A 12 8.84 -9.41 -28.07
N ILE A 13 10.07 -9.94 -27.96
CA ILE A 13 10.31 -11.33 -27.54
C ILE A 13 9.78 -11.55 -26.12
N HIS A 14 10.15 -10.68 -25.18
CA HIS A 14 9.70 -10.75 -23.78
C HIS A 14 8.17 -10.77 -23.66
N ASN A 15 7.48 -9.91 -24.42
CA ASN A 15 6.02 -9.89 -24.43
C ASN A 15 5.42 -11.18 -25.01
N ARG A 16 6.06 -11.77 -26.02
CA ARG A 16 5.60 -13.02 -26.65
C ARG A 16 5.82 -14.23 -25.74
N ILE A 17 6.94 -14.28 -25.03
CA ILE A 17 7.21 -15.28 -23.98
C ILE A 17 6.12 -15.20 -22.90
N LYS A 18 5.88 -14.00 -22.35
CA LYS A 18 4.81 -13.79 -21.35
C LYS A 18 3.42 -14.22 -21.82
N GLN A 19 3.11 -14.04 -23.11
CA GLN A 19 1.84 -14.48 -23.68
C GLN A 19 1.73 -16.01 -23.74
N ILE A 20 2.82 -16.70 -24.11
CA ILE A 20 2.89 -18.16 -24.14
C ILE A 20 2.76 -18.73 -22.73
N GLU A 21 3.57 -18.24 -21.79
CA GLU A 21 3.52 -18.64 -20.37
C GLU A 21 2.12 -18.47 -19.78
N LYS A 22 1.46 -17.33 -20.08
CA LYS A 22 0.09 -17.08 -19.63
C LYS A 22 -0.89 -18.10 -20.23
N LYS A 23 -0.74 -18.47 -21.50
CA LYS A 23 -1.63 -19.44 -22.17
C LYS A 23 -1.44 -20.84 -21.59
N GLU A 24 -0.20 -21.26 -21.39
CA GLU A 24 0.14 -22.55 -20.77
C GLU A 24 -0.39 -22.63 -19.32
N SER A 25 -0.21 -21.57 -18.53
CA SER A 25 -0.75 -21.48 -17.17
C SER A 25 -2.28 -21.60 -17.16
N VAL A 26 -2.99 -20.96 -18.10
CA VAL A 26 -4.46 -21.07 -18.19
C VAL A 26 -4.88 -22.51 -18.50
N GLU A 27 -4.19 -23.19 -19.42
CA GLU A 27 -4.52 -24.56 -19.80
C GLU A 27 -4.25 -25.56 -18.67
N LEU A 28 -3.10 -25.43 -18.00
CA LEU A 28 -2.76 -26.23 -16.82
C LEU A 28 -3.82 -26.11 -15.72
N LYS A 29 -4.30 -24.90 -15.46
CA LYS A 29 -5.35 -24.65 -14.46
C LYS A 29 -6.67 -25.33 -14.79
N LYS A 30 -7.05 -25.35 -16.08
CA LYS A 30 -8.25 -26.06 -16.53
C LYS A 30 -8.11 -27.57 -16.37
N GLN A 31 -6.94 -28.11 -16.73
CA GLN A 31 -6.66 -29.54 -16.56
C GLN A 31 -6.69 -29.94 -15.09
N LEU A 32 -6.08 -29.13 -14.22
CA LEU A 32 -6.07 -29.35 -12.78
C LEU A 32 -7.47 -29.26 -12.16
N GLN A 33 -8.27 -28.28 -12.58
CA GLN A 33 -9.69 -28.16 -12.19
C GLN A 33 -10.45 -29.44 -12.53
N LEU A 34 -10.36 -29.89 -13.79
CA LEU A 34 -11.07 -31.08 -14.28
C LEU A 34 -10.59 -32.36 -13.56
N ASP A 35 -9.30 -32.50 -13.33
CA ASP A 35 -8.73 -33.64 -12.62
C ASP A 35 -9.31 -33.76 -11.20
N TYR A 36 -9.39 -32.67 -10.45
CA TYR A 36 -10.01 -32.71 -9.12
C TYR A 36 -11.52 -32.93 -9.19
N GLU A 37 -12.25 -32.32 -10.12
CA GLU A 37 -13.69 -32.58 -10.30
C GLU A 37 -13.99 -34.07 -10.52
N ILE A 38 -13.10 -34.80 -11.20
CA ILE A 38 -13.22 -36.24 -11.43
C ILE A 38 -12.81 -37.06 -10.20
N ARG A 39 -11.75 -36.66 -9.49
CA ARG A 39 -11.20 -37.43 -8.36
C ARG A 39 -11.95 -37.22 -7.04
N LEU A 40 -12.65 -36.10 -6.89
CA LEU A 40 -13.44 -35.80 -5.69
C LEU A 40 -14.60 -36.80 -5.53
N GLN A 41 -15.00 -37.09 -4.30
CA GLN A 41 -16.13 -37.98 -4.03
C GLN A 41 -17.43 -37.44 -4.63
N SER A 42 -17.64 -36.12 -4.47
CA SER A 42 -18.73 -35.39 -5.11
C SER A 42 -18.37 -33.91 -5.16
N VAL A 43 -18.78 -33.24 -6.22
CA VAL A 43 -18.52 -31.81 -6.45
C VAL A 43 -19.80 -31.11 -6.90
N GLY A 44 -20.12 -29.99 -6.25
CA GLY A 44 -21.26 -29.15 -6.59
C GLY A 44 -20.97 -28.20 -7.75
N TYR A 45 -22.04 -27.59 -8.27
CA TYR A 45 -21.95 -26.63 -9.36
C TYR A 45 -21.15 -25.38 -8.96
N GLY A 46 -20.23 -24.94 -9.82
CA GLY A 46 -19.47 -23.70 -9.60
C GLY A 46 -18.27 -23.85 -8.67
N PHE A 47 -17.82 -25.07 -8.37
CA PHE A 47 -16.53 -25.33 -7.74
C PHE A 47 -15.37 -24.71 -8.54
N LYS A 48 -14.42 -24.06 -7.86
CA LYS A 48 -13.27 -23.41 -8.49
C LYS A 48 -12.00 -23.55 -7.68
N LEU A 49 -10.92 -23.90 -8.38
CA LEU A 49 -9.54 -23.84 -7.92
C LEU A 49 -8.87 -22.58 -8.49
N ASN A 50 -8.52 -21.63 -7.63
CA ASN A 50 -7.91 -20.36 -8.02
C ASN A 50 -6.38 -20.39 -7.80
N GLY A 51 -5.66 -21.10 -8.67
CA GLY A 51 -4.22 -21.32 -8.52
C GLY A 51 -3.72 -22.45 -9.40
N ASP A 52 -2.46 -22.83 -9.25
CA ASP A 52 -1.90 -24.05 -9.88
C ASP A 52 -1.20 -24.98 -8.87
N LYS A 53 -1.25 -24.67 -7.57
CA LYS A 53 -0.64 -25.46 -6.51
C LYS A 53 -1.71 -25.96 -5.55
N PHE A 54 -2.10 -27.22 -5.68
CA PHE A 54 -3.04 -27.87 -4.78
C PHE A 54 -2.62 -29.30 -4.51
N PHE A 55 -2.73 -29.71 -3.26
CA PHE A 55 -2.53 -31.10 -2.87
C PHE A 55 -3.74 -31.59 -2.07
N ILE A 56 -4.46 -32.58 -2.61
CA ILE A 56 -5.49 -33.32 -1.88
C ILE A 56 -5.13 -34.81 -1.99
N SER A 57 -4.82 -35.43 -0.85
CA SER A 57 -4.31 -36.81 -0.83
C SER A 57 -5.37 -37.83 -1.25
N GLU A 58 -6.46 -37.97 -0.49
CA GLU A 58 -7.56 -38.90 -0.77
C GLU A 58 -8.78 -38.11 -1.24
N ALA A 59 -8.70 -37.58 -2.47
CA ALA A 59 -9.75 -36.76 -3.07
C ALA A 59 -11.11 -37.50 -3.11
N ASN A 60 -11.10 -38.82 -3.26
CA ASN A 60 -12.30 -39.67 -3.26
C ASN A 60 -13.01 -39.76 -1.89
N LYS A 61 -12.48 -39.11 -0.84
CA LYS A 61 -13.11 -38.93 0.47
C LYS A 61 -13.49 -37.47 0.75
N VAL A 62 -13.51 -36.65 -0.30
CA VAL A 62 -13.79 -35.21 -0.19
C VAL A 62 -15.10 -34.88 -0.90
N ILE A 63 -16.02 -34.29 -0.16
CA ILE A 63 -17.32 -33.82 -0.63
C ILE A 63 -17.28 -32.30 -0.68
N VAL A 64 -17.56 -31.73 -1.85
CA VAL A 64 -17.56 -30.29 -2.09
C VAL A 64 -18.95 -29.84 -2.55
N GLY A 65 -19.52 -28.84 -1.88
CA GLY A 65 -20.80 -28.23 -2.23
C GLY A 65 -20.73 -27.31 -3.45
N ASN A 66 -21.79 -26.55 -3.67
CA ASN A 66 -21.93 -25.59 -4.77
C ASN A 66 -21.14 -24.30 -4.48
N ASN A 67 -20.60 -23.67 -5.52
CA ASN A 67 -19.92 -22.38 -5.45
C ASN A 67 -18.83 -22.35 -4.37
N VAL A 68 -18.05 -23.42 -4.26
CA VAL A 68 -16.87 -23.49 -3.38
C VAL A 68 -15.63 -23.03 -4.12
N HIS A 69 -14.86 -22.14 -3.50
CA HIS A 69 -13.63 -21.59 -4.09
C HIS A 69 -12.45 -21.94 -3.19
N ILE A 70 -11.42 -22.58 -3.74
CA ILE A 70 -10.18 -22.88 -3.03
C ILE A 70 -9.04 -22.16 -3.74
N ASP A 71 -8.35 -21.29 -3.01
CA ASP A 71 -7.23 -20.51 -3.52
C ASP A 71 -5.90 -21.26 -3.41
N ASP A 72 -4.94 -20.78 -4.20
CA ASP A 72 -3.62 -21.34 -4.44
C ASP A 72 -2.84 -21.78 -3.19
N ASN A 73 -2.01 -22.80 -3.38
CA ASN A 73 -1.12 -23.41 -2.40
C ASN A 73 -1.85 -24.02 -1.18
N SER A 74 -3.04 -24.59 -1.40
CA SER A 74 -3.80 -25.30 -0.37
C SER A 74 -3.35 -26.78 -0.26
N TYR A 75 -3.20 -27.26 0.98
CA TYR A 75 -2.73 -28.62 1.30
C TYR A 75 -3.74 -29.35 2.19
N PHE A 76 -4.44 -30.35 1.64
CA PHE A 76 -5.46 -31.13 2.34
C PHE A 76 -5.05 -32.60 2.44
N SER A 77 -4.82 -33.05 3.66
CA SER A 77 -4.50 -34.43 4.00
C SER A 77 -5.77 -35.15 4.47
N THR A 78 -6.49 -35.75 3.52
CA THR A 78 -7.92 -36.08 3.66
C THR A 78 -8.22 -37.55 3.96
N LYS A 79 -7.27 -38.34 4.47
CA LYS A 79 -7.47 -39.78 4.76
C LYS A 79 -8.70 -40.11 5.60
N GLY A 80 -9.06 -39.24 6.55
CA GLY A 80 -10.22 -39.40 7.40
C GLY A 80 -11.51 -38.77 6.87
N GLY A 81 -11.49 -38.14 5.69
CA GLY A 81 -12.63 -37.50 5.05
C GLY A 81 -12.74 -36.00 5.30
N LEU A 82 -13.23 -35.26 4.30
CA LEU A 82 -13.44 -33.81 4.35
C LEU A 82 -14.76 -33.45 3.68
N VAL A 83 -15.59 -32.66 4.36
CA VAL A 83 -16.82 -32.10 3.78
C VAL A 83 -16.73 -30.57 3.76
N ILE A 84 -17.07 -29.96 2.63
CA ILE A 84 -17.13 -28.51 2.45
C ILE A 84 -18.51 -28.13 1.93
N GLY A 85 -19.25 -27.32 2.70
CA GLY A 85 -20.59 -26.85 2.36
C GLY A 85 -20.62 -25.79 1.25
N ASP A 86 -21.84 -25.51 0.77
CA ASP A 86 -22.10 -24.54 -0.29
C ASP A 86 -21.57 -23.13 0.04
N ASN A 87 -21.17 -22.37 -0.98
CA ASN A 87 -20.72 -20.97 -0.90
C ASN A 87 -19.52 -20.73 0.03
N THR A 88 -18.74 -21.77 0.33
CA THR A 88 -17.58 -21.67 1.20
C THR A 88 -16.33 -21.28 0.40
N HIS A 89 -15.60 -20.28 0.91
CA HIS A 89 -14.41 -19.74 0.26
C HIS A 89 -13.18 -19.93 1.15
N ILE A 90 -12.18 -20.63 0.60
CA ILE A 90 -10.93 -20.99 1.27
C ILE A 90 -9.78 -20.23 0.60
N SER A 91 -9.11 -19.37 1.37
CA SER A 91 -8.02 -18.54 0.85
C SER A 91 -6.70 -19.33 0.71
N ARG A 92 -5.62 -18.62 0.35
CA ARG A 92 -4.33 -19.21 0.02
C ARG A 92 -3.67 -19.87 1.22
N ASN A 93 -2.80 -20.83 0.96
CA ASN A 93 -1.94 -21.47 1.98
C ASN A 93 -2.73 -22.12 3.13
N VAL A 94 -3.95 -22.61 2.88
CA VAL A 94 -4.74 -23.28 3.91
C VAL A 94 -4.31 -24.74 4.00
N THR A 95 -4.11 -25.20 5.23
CA THR A 95 -3.74 -26.58 5.54
C THR A 95 -4.86 -27.27 6.30
N ILE A 96 -5.29 -28.44 5.85
CA ILE A 96 -6.32 -29.25 6.53
C ILE A 96 -5.78 -30.65 6.72
N TYR A 97 -5.79 -31.15 7.96
CA TYR A 97 -5.52 -32.55 8.26
C TYR A 97 -6.79 -33.21 8.78
N THR A 98 -7.06 -34.43 8.31
CA THR A 98 -8.20 -35.24 8.78
C THR A 98 -7.74 -36.56 9.40
N HIS A 99 -6.44 -36.66 9.73
CA HIS A 99 -5.86 -37.79 10.42
C HIS A 99 -4.58 -37.39 11.18
N ASN A 100 -4.19 -38.24 12.13
CA ASN A 100 -2.92 -38.18 12.84
C ASN A 100 -2.32 -39.59 12.91
N HIS A 101 -1.01 -39.66 13.14
CA HIS A 101 -0.35 -40.92 13.54
C HIS A 101 -0.79 -41.33 14.94
N ASP A 102 -0.86 -42.65 15.19
CA ASP A 102 -1.13 -43.17 16.53
C ASP A 102 0.16 -43.28 17.34
N TYR A 103 0.35 -42.34 18.27
CA TYR A 103 1.48 -42.33 19.20
C TYR A 103 1.26 -43.22 20.42
N ASN A 104 0.04 -43.75 20.63
CA ASN A 104 -0.24 -44.78 21.64
C ASN A 104 -0.08 -46.20 21.09
N GLY A 105 0.41 -46.32 19.85
CA GLY A 105 0.70 -47.58 19.19
C GLY A 105 1.92 -48.29 19.75
N THR A 106 2.42 -49.24 18.98
CA THR A 106 3.46 -50.19 19.38
C THR A 106 4.90 -49.72 19.13
N ALA A 107 5.10 -48.52 18.57
CA ALA A 107 6.42 -47.96 18.23
C ALA A 107 6.51 -46.46 18.50
N LEU A 108 7.74 -45.96 18.74
CA LEU A 108 8.04 -44.53 18.87
C LEU A 108 8.77 -44.01 17.62
N PRO A 109 8.47 -42.77 17.15
CA PRO A 109 7.51 -41.84 17.73
C PRO A 109 6.04 -42.21 17.45
N TYR A 110 5.76 -43.16 16.56
CA TYR A 110 4.46 -43.76 16.27
C TYR A 110 4.63 -45.07 15.46
N ASP A 111 3.60 -45.91 15.37
CA ASP A 111 3.59 -47.10 14.50
C ASP A 111 2.86 -46.85 13.16
N LEU A 112 2.49 -47.92 12.44
CA LEU A 112 1.83 -47.83 11.13
C LEU A 112 0.35 -47.41 11.22
N ASN A 113 -0.23 -47.37 12.42
CA ASN A 113 -1.63 -47.02 12.62
C ASN A 113 -1.85 -45.50 12.54
N ASN A 114 -3.06 -45.12 12.10
CA ASN A 114 -3.48 -43.72 12.02
C ASN A 114 -4.85 -43.56 12.68
N SER A 115 -5.05 -42.47 13.40
CA SER A 115 -6.37 -42.03 13.84
C SER A 115 -7.00 -41.17 12.75
N PHE A 116 -8.13 -41.60 12.20
CA PHE A 116 -8.89 -40.85 11.20
C PHE A 116 -9.99 -40.03 11.88
N ARG A 117 -9.96 -38.71 11.69
CA ARG A 117 -10.94 -37.79 12.28
C ARG A 117 -11.41 -36.80 11.21
N PRO A 118 -12.61 -36.99 10.64
CA PRO A 118 -13.10 -36.17 9.52
C PRO A 118 -13.18 -34.70 9.92
N VAL A 119 -12.99 -33.82 8.94
CA VAL A 119 -13.24 -32.37 9.10
C VAL A 119 -14.52 -32.02 8.35
N ILE A 120 -15.39 -31.25 9.00
CA ILE A 120 -16.66 -30.80 8.42
C ILE A 120 -16.66 -29.28 8.40
N ILE A 121 -16.81 -28.70 7.22
CA ILE A 121 -16.93 -27.26 7.02
C ILE A 121 -18.34 -26.98 6.51
N GLY A 122 -19.08 -26.14 7.22
CA GLY A 122 -20.44 -25.72 6.89
C GLY A 122 -20.54 -24.87 5.62
N LYS A 123 -21.72 -24.30 5.43
CA LYS A 123 -22.07 -23.42 4.31
C LYS A 123 -21.69 -21.98 4.59
N ASN A 124 -21.42 -21.19 3.55
CA ASN A 124 -21.12 -19.76 3.64
C ASN A 124 -19.93 -19.44 4.55
N VAL A 125 -18.98 -20.38 4.70
CA VAL A 125 -17.81 -20.19 5.56
C VAL A 125 -16.73 -19.43 4.81
N TRP A 126 -16.06 -18.49 5.48
CA TRP A 126 -14.89 -17.81 4.93
C TRP A 126 -13.63 -18.17 5.71
N ILE A 127 -12.69 -18.86 5.06
CA ILE A 127 -11.41 -19.26 5.63
C ILE A 127 -10.31 -18.36 5.07
N GLY A 128 -9.70 -17.56 5.94
CA GLY A 128 -8.62 -16.64 5.64
C GLY A 128 -7.31 -17.34 5.27
N MET A 129 -6.35 -16.55 4.80
CA MET A 129 -5.06 -17.05 4.33
C MET A 129 -4.23 -17.65 5.49
N ASN A 130 -3.38 -18.64 5.20
CA ASN A 130 -2.49 -19.28 6.18
C ASN A 130 -3.20 -19.93 7.39
N VAL A 131 -4.45 -20.38 7.24
CA VAL A 131 -5.17 -21.10 8.30
C VAL A 131 -4.76 -22.57 8.32
N SER A 132 -4.65 -23.16 9.51
CA SER A 132 -4.46 -24.60 9.70
C SER A 132 -5.63 -25.21 10.47
N ILE A 133 -6.25 -26.27 9.95
CA ILE A 133 -7.37 -26.98 10.57
C ILE A 133 -6.94 -28.38 10.99
N ALA A 134 -7.10 -28.67 12.28
CA ALA A 134 -6.72 -29.94 12.89
C ALA A 134 -7.74 -31.06 12.62
N PRO A 135 -7.33 -32.34 12.73
CA PRO A 135 -8.23 -33.47 12.56
C PRO A 135 -9.42 -33.47 13.52
N GLY A 136 -10.61 -33.74 12.99
CA GLY A 136 -11.85 -33.88 13.77
C GLY A 136 -12.59 -32.59 14.06
N VAL A 137 -12.19 -31.46 13.46
CA VAL A 137 -12.84 -30.16 13.64
C VAL A 137 -14.11 -30.07 12.79
N SER A 138 -15.18 -29.56 13.39
CA SER A 138 -16.39 -29.10 12.72
C SER A 138 -16.50 -27.57 12.77
N ILE A 139 -16.72 -26.94 11.62
CA ILE A 139 -16.94 -25.49 11.47
C ILE A 139 -18.39 -25.27 11.05
N GLY A 140 -19.15 -24.56 11.88
CA GLY A 140 -20.56 -24.24 11.61
C GLY A 140 -20.77 -23.28 10.44
N ASP A 141 -22.02 -23.19 9.98
CA ASP A 141 -22.41 -22.34 8.85
C ASP A 141 -22.11 -20.86 9.14
N GLY A 142 -21.72 -20.09 8.12
CA GLY A 142 -21.47 -18.65 8.22
C GLY A 142 -20.25 -18.24 9.04
N ALA A 143 -19.48 -19.19 9.58
CA ALA A 143 -18.29 -18.88 10.37
C ALA A 143 -17.19 -18.19 9.53
N ILE A 144 -16.39 -17.35 10.19
CA ILE A 144 -15.23 -16.68 9.57
C ILE A 144 -13.97 -17.05 10.36
N ILE A 145 -13.02 -17.66 9.67
CA ILE A 145 -11.71 -18.01 10.22
C ILE A 145 -10.70 -16.98 9.72
N GLY A 146 -10.24 -16.10 10.60
CA GLY A 146 -9.28 -15.05 10.30
C GLY A 146 -7.90 -15.57 9.89
N ILE A 147 -7.14 -14.71 9.21
CA ILE A 147 -5.79 -14.99 8.72
C ILE A 147 -4.88 -15.56 9.81
N GLY A 148 -4.15 -16.64 9.49
CA GLY A 148 -3.14 -17.23 10.37
C GLY A 148 -3.67 -18.04 11.55
N ALA A 149 -4.97 -18.27 11.67
CA ALA A 149 -5.54 -19.03 12.79
C ALA A 149 -5.18 -20.53 12.72
N VAL A 150 -4.98 -21.15 13.89
CA VAL A 150 -4.90 -22.60 14.06
C VAL A 150 -6.21 -23.06 14.71
N VAL A 151 -7.03 -23.77 13.95
CA VAL A 151 -8.33 -24.28 14.41
C VAL A 151 -8.15 -25.69 14.93
N ASN A 152 -8.18 -25.85 16.25
CA ASN A 152 -7.99 -27.13 16.96
C ASN A 152 -9.20 -27.54 17.82
N ARG A 153 -10.31 -26.84 17.67
CA ARG A 153 -11.62 -27.11 18.28
C ARG A 153 -12.72 -26.83 17.28
N ASP A 154 -13.91 -27.30 17.58
CA ASP A 154 -15.10 -26.96 16.80
C ASP A 154 -15.41 -25.46 16.90
N ILE A 155 -15.93 -24.91 15.81
CA ILE A 155 -16.32 -23.51 15.65
C ILE A 155 -17.83 -23.46 15.43
N ASN A 156 -18.51 -22.62 16.21
CA ASN A 156 -19.97 -22.53 16.14
C ASN A 156 -20.44 -21.79 14.89
N GLU A 157 -21.73 -21.93 14.58
CA GLU A 157 -22.40 -21.17 13.51
C GLU A 157 -22.24 -19.66 13.71
N GLY A 158 -21.86 -18.95 12.65
CA GLY A 158 -21.65 -17.51 12.64
C GLY A 158 -20.46 -17.00 13.48
N GLU A 159 -19.68 -17.90 14.09
CA GLU A 159 -18.56 -17.51 14.94
C GLU A 159 -17.41 -16.93 14.09
N ILE A 160 -16.86 -15.80 14.52
CA ILE A 160 -15.68 -15.19 13.91
C ILE A 160 -14.48 -15.43 14.84
N VAL A 161 -13.54 -16.25 14.41
CA VAL A 161 -12.31 -16.54 15.15
C VAL A 161 -11.10 -15.98 14.41
N VAL A 162 -10.09 -15.51 15.13
CA VAL A 162 -8.85 -14.98 14.55
C VAL A 162 -7.63 -15.62 15.22
N ALA A 163 -6.46 -15.48 14.61
CA ALA A 163 -5.22 -15.87 15.27
C ALA A 163 -5.08 -15.16 16.63
N PRO A 164 -4.52 -15.81 17.66
CA PRO A 164 -4.26 -15.17 18.94
C PRO A 164 -3.42 -13.90 18.74
N GLN A 165 -3.72 -12.86 19.52
CA GLN A 165 -2.96 -11.61 19.47
C GLN A 165 -1.47 -11.88 19.72
N VAL A 166 -0.60 -11.06 19.11
CA VAL A 166 0.86 -11.15 19.29
C VAL A 166 1.19 -11.10 20.79
N ILE A 167 1.67 -12.22 21.34
CA ILE A 167 2.10 -12.30 22.74
C ILE A 167 3.58 -11.91 22.81
N SER A 168 3.90 -10.86 23.58
CA SER A 168 5.30 -10.52 23.89
C SER A 168 5.87 -11.52 24.89
N ILE A 169 6.74 -12.42 24.44
CA ILE A 169 7.32 -13.47 25.30
C ILE A 169 8.56 -12.95 26.03
N LYS A 170 9.43 -12.21 25.34
CA LYS A 170 10.65 -11.60 25.91
C LYS A 170 11.22 -10.51 25.00
N ASN A 171 12.02 -9.62 25.59
CA ASN A 171 12.83 -8.66 24.84
C ASN A 171 14.25 -9.21 24.62
N ARG A 172 14.93 -8.75 23.56
CA ARG A 172 16.39 -8.97 23.42
C ARG A 172 17.15 -8.16 24.47
N ASP A 173 18.31 -8.64 24.89
CA ASP A 173 19.26 -7.83 25.65
C ASP A 173 19.69 -6.62 24.80
N ARG A 174 19.29 -5.43 25.24
CA ARG A 174 19.56 -4.17 24.53
C ARG A 174 21.04 -3.80 24.55
N ALA A 175 21.77 -4.11 25.61
CA ALA A 175 23.19 -3.79 25.72
C ALA A 175 23.99 -4.65 24.75
N HIS A 176 23.72 -5.96 24.74
CA HIS A 176 24.30 -6.88 23.77
C HIS A 176 23.98 -6.49 22.32
N TYR A 177 22.71 -6.18 22.03
CA TYR A 177 22.28 -5.75 20.69
C TYR A 177 23.01 -4.49 20.20
N LYS A 178 23.05 -3.44 21.02
CA LYS A 178 23.73 -2.18 20.67
C LYS A 178 25.24 -2.40 20.48
N LYS A 179 25.87 -3.22 21.32
CA LYS A 179 27.28 -3.59 21.16
C LYS A 179 27.55 -4.21 19.79
N LEU A 180 26.74 -5.19 19.36
CA LEU A 180 26.94 -5.84 18.06
C LEU A 180 26.74 -4.89 16.87
N ILE A 181 25.79 -3.95 16.97
CA ILE A 181 25.64 -2.88 15.96
C ILE A 181 26.90 -2.02 15.88
N LEU A 182 27.39 -1.54 17.03
CA LEU A 182 28.59 -0.69 17.08
C LEU A 182 29.84 -1.40 16.55
N GLU A 183 29.92 -2.72 16.74
CA GLU A 183 31.00 -3.57 16.24
C GLU A 183 30.80 -4.03 14.78
N ASN A 184 29.71 -3.62 14.10
CA ASN A 184 29.36 -4.06 12.75
C ASN A 184 29.31 -5.59 12.59
N LYS A 185 28.85 -6.30 13.62
CA LYS A 185 28.78 -7.77 13.64
C LYS A 185 27.41 -8.26 13.15
N TYR A 186 27.33 -8.54 11.86
CA TYR A 186 26.12 -9.02 11.18
C TYR A 186 26.31 -10.45 10.69
N GLY A 187 25.25 -11.26 10.79
CA GLY A 187 25.24 -12.64 10.29
C GLY A 187 24.85 -12.71 8.81
N GLY A 188 25.60 -13.47 8.03
CA GLY A 188 25.36 -13.83 6.65
C GLY A 188 24.71 -15.21 6.53
N ILE A 189 25.07 -15.95 5.47
CA ILE A 189 24.54 -17.29 5.20
C ILE A 189 24.81 -18.18 6.42
N ASN A 190 23.78 -18.87 6.91
CA ASN A 190 23.83 -19.74 8.09
C ASN A 190 24.32 -19.06 9.39
N GLY A 191 24.34 -17.73 9.44
CA GLY A 191 24.76 -16.96 10.62
C GLY A 191 26.26 -16.71 10.74
N GLU A 192 27.07 -17.02 9.71
CA GLU A 192 28.50 -16.67 9.68
C GLU A 192 28.70 -15.14 9.69
N LEU A 193 29.77 -14.65 10.33
CA LEU A 193 30.02 -13.20 10.36
C LEU A 193 30.38 -12.69 8.96
N LEU A 194 29.69 -11.63 8.53
CA LEU A 194 30.03 -10.92 7.31
C LEU A 194 31.42 -10.26 7.42
N SER A 195 32.16 -10.28 6.31
CA SER A 195 33.42 -9.55 6.17
C SER A 195 33.19 -8.04 6.23
N LYS A 196 34.25 -7.27 6.51
CA LYS A 196 34.16 -5.80 6.54
C LYS A 196 33.75 -5.24 5.18
N GLU A 197 34.24 -5.86 4.11
CA GLU A 197 33.93 -5.52 2.73
C GLU A 197 32.43 -5.72 2.46
N GLU A 198 31.87 -6.87 2.82
CA GLU A 198 30.43 -7.14 2.65
C GLU A 198 29.57 -6.18 3.47
N VAL A 199 29.94 -5.94 4.73
CA VAL A 199 29.21 -5.00 5.58
C VAL A 199 29.22 -3.60 4.97
N SER A 200 30.36 -3.14 4.44
CA SER A 200 30.49 -1.81 3.82
C SER A 200 29.55 -1.57 2.63
N LEU A 201 29.05 -2.63 1.97
CA LEU A 201 28.12 -2.51 0.85
C LEU A 201 26.74 -2.00 1.27
N PHE A 202 26.32 -2.25 2.51
CA PHE A 202 24.98 -1.89 3.02
C PHE A 202 25.02 -1.08 4.31
N SER A 203 26.12 -1.08 5.06
CA SER A 203 26.33 -0.23 6.24
C SER A 203 26.71 1.19 5.81
N LYS A 204 25.90 1.83 4.98
CA LYS A 204 26.04 3.28 4.78
C LYS A 204 25.69 3.95 6.10
N SER A 205 26.54 4.87 6.56
CA SER A 205 26.38 5.45 7.88
C SER A 205 25.07 6.24 7.98
N TYR A 206 24.46 6.28 9.17
CA TYR A 206 23.32 7.17 9.48
C TYR A 206 23.58 8.62 9.00
N GLN A 207 24.84 9.06 9.07
CA GLN A 207 25.30 10.38 8.61
C GLN A 207 25.27 10.52 7.09
N GLU A 208 25.66 9.50 6.32
CA GLU A 208 25.57 9.52 4.85
C GLU A 208 24.13 9.59 4.32
N ASN A 209 23.16 9.11 5.09
CA ASN A 209 21.75 9.27 4.76
C ASN A 209 21.25 10.69 5.07
N ARG A 210 21.64 11.28 6.21
CA ARG A 210 21.27 12.66 6.57
C ARG A 210 21.88 13.71 5.63
N ASN A 211 23.07 13.44 5.09
CA ASN A 211 23.78 14.38 4.22
C ASN A 211 23.30 14.35 2.76
N LYS A 212 22.32 13.52 2.40
CA LYS A 212 21.80 13.47 1.04
C LYS A 212 21.09 14.77 0.68
N GLU A 213 21.35 15.24 -0.53
CA GLU A 213 20.56 16.30 -1.14
C GLU A 213 19.22 15.72 -1.60
N ILE A 214 18.15 16.13 -0.94
CA ILE A 214 16.79 15.68 -1.21
C ILE A 214 15.91 16.90 -1.44
N VAL A 215 15.03 16.80 -2.44
CA VAL A 215 14.00 17.80 -2.69
C VAL A 215 12.64 17.20 -2.37
N PHE A 216 11.86 17.90 -1.56
CA PHE A 216 10.47 17.55 -1.28
C PHE A 216 9.54 18.49 -2.03
N VAL A 217 8.69 17.94 -2.90
CA VAL A 217 7.66 18.70 -3.61
C VAL A 217 6.34 18.57 -2.87
N LEU A 218 5.88 19.68 -2.33
CA LEU A 218 4.72 19.86 -1.48
C LEU A 218 3.54 20.37 -2.30
N GLY A 219 2.32 19.99 -1.94
CA GLY A 219 1.12 20.54 -2.56
C GLY A 219 -0.16 19.93 -1.99
N THR A 220 -1.31 20.41 -2.47
CA THR A 220 -2.64 20.00 -2.00
C THR A 220 -3.12 18.67 -2.58
N GLY A 221 -2.35 18.08 -3.50
CA GLY A 221 -2.86 17.02 -4.36
C GLY A 221 -3.79 17.58 -5.42
N ARG A 222 -3.82 16.95 -6.60
CA ARG A 222 -4.43 17.53 -7.82
C ARG A 222 -3.76 18.84 -8.29
N SER A 223 -2.61 19.19 -7.72
CA SER A 223 -1.78 20.34 -8.09
C SER A 223 -0.76 20.06 -9.20
N GLY A 224 -0.82 18.89 -9.86
CA GLY A 224 0.13 18.52 -10.91
C GLY A 224 1.40 17.83 -10.42
N SER A 225 1.36 17.20 -9.24
CA SER A 225 2.47 16.45 -8.63
C SER A 225 3.07 15.35 -9.52
N THR A 226 2.27 14.71 -10.38
CA THR A 226 2.81 13.78 -11.39
C THR A 226 3.53 14.52 -12.51
N SER A 227 2.99 15.65 -12.95
CA SER A 227 3.55 16.45 -14.05
C SER A 227 4.90 17.05 -13.69
N ILE A 228 5.05 17.57 -12.46
CA ILE A 228 6.35 18.07 -11.97
C ILE A 228 7.39 16.94 -11.88
N VAL A 229 6.98 15.72 -11.49
CA VAL A 229 7.87 14.55 -11.47
C VAL A 229 8.32 14.19 -12.90
N ASP A 230 7.40 14.19 -13.87
CA ASP A 230 7.72 13.95 -15.27
C ASP A 230 8.66 15.03 -15.85
N ILE A 231 8.52 16.29 -15.42
CA ILE A 231 9.41 17.39 -15.80
C ILE A 231 10.81 17.19 -15.21
N LEU A 232 10.91 16.97 -13.90
CA LEU A 232 12.19 16.85 -13.20
C LEU A 232 13.00 15.63 -13.69
N ASN A 233 12.33 14.52 -14.02
CA ASN A 233 12.97 13.32 -14.58
C ASN A 233 13.52 13.50 -16.01
N GLN A 234 13.35 14.66 -16.65
CA GLN A 234 14.06 14.97 -17.89
C GLN A 234 15.56 15.21 -17.66
N HIS A 235 15.95 15.61 -16.44
CA HIS A 235 17.35 15.83 -16.10
C HIS A 235 18.04 14.49 -15.79
N PRO A 236 19.20 14.18 -16.41
CA PRO A 236 19.85 12.87 -16.27
C PRO A 236 20.34 12.56 -14.85
N ASN A 237 20.66 13.59 -14.06
CA ASN A 237 21.10 13.45 -12.66
C ASN A 237 19.95 13.67 -11.65
N CYS A 238 18.69 13.47 -12.05
CA CYS A 238 17.54 13.63 -11.17
C CYS A 238 16.71 12.34 -11.15
N ILE A 239 16.35 11.89 -9.95
CA ILE A 239 15.41 10.78 -9.75
C ILE A 239 14.21 11.30 -8.95
N ALA A 240 13.16 11.68 -9.67
CA ALA A 240 11.92 12.16 -9.10
C ALA A 240 10.87 11.06 -9.01
N SER A 241 10.16 11.01 -7.89
CA SER A 241 9.19 9.98 -7.57
C SER A 241 7.91 10.58 -6.98
N HIS A 242 6.76 9.97 -7.29
CA HIS A 242 5.45 10.39 -6.82
C HIS A 242 4.91 9.37 -5.80
N GLU A 243 4.58 9.83 -4.60
CA GLU A 243 3.92 9.05 -3.52
C GLU A 243 4.60 7.70 -3.24
N ASN A 244 5.94 7.69 -3.15
CA ASN A 244 6.73 6.47 -2.97
C ASN A 244 7.02 6.11 -1.49
N ILE A 245 6.38 6.79 -0.54
CA ILE A 245 6.50 6.52 0.90
C ILE A 245 5.10 6.44 1.53
N LEU A 246 4.35 5.39 1.18
CA LEU A 246 2.94 5.22 1.56
C LEU A 246 2.70 5.23 3.09
N GLN A 247 3.70 4.84 3.87
CA GLN A 247 3.65 4.88 5.34
C GLN A 247 3.42 6.30 5.88
N LEU A 248 3.88 7.33 5.16
CA LEU A 248 3.72 8.73 5.57
C LEU A 248 2.28 9.24 5.40
N VAL A 249 1.48 8.61 4.53
CA VAL A 249 0.12 9.07 4.25
C VAL A 249 -0.75 9.02 5.49
N ARG A 250 -0.74 7.89 6.20
CA ARG A 250 -1.44 7.73 7.48
C ARG A 250 -0.83 8.64 8.54
N LEU A 251 0.51 8.62 8.68
CA LEU A 251 1.21 9.34 9.73
C LEU A 251 0.96 10.86 9.67
N SER A 252 0.87 11.42 8.45
CA SER A 252 0.63 12.86 8.25
C SER A 252 -0.75 13.24 8.79
N THR A 253 -1.78 12.46 8.45
CA THR A 253 -3.14 12.68 8.92
C THR A 253 -3.28 12.41 10.42
N ASP A 254 -2.71 11.32 10.92
CA ASP A 254 -2.73 10.99 12.35
C ASP A 254 -2.07 12.11 13.18
N TYR A 255 -0.98 12.71 12.69
CA TYR A 255 -0.33 13.84 13.35
C TYR A 255 -1.15 15.12 13.26
N ALA A 256 -1.71 15.44 12.09
CA ALA A 256 -2.57 16.61 11.91
C ALA A 256 -3.82 16.57 12.81
N CYS A 257 -4.34 15.36 13.08
CA CYS A 257 -5.50 15.13 13.93
C CYS A 257 -5.15 14.84 15.41
N ASN A 258 -3.90 15.05 15.83
CA ASN A 258 -3.41 14.78 17.19
C ASN A 258 -3.60 13.32 17.68
N PHE A 259 -3.73 12.35 16.78
CA PHE A 259 -3.78 10.91 17.11
C PHE A 259 -2.39 10.33 17.41
N THR A 260 -1.32 11.04 17.03
CA THR A 260 0.06 10.68 17.36
C THR A 260 0.89 11.92 17.69
N GLY A 261 1.95 11.75 18.48
CA GLY A 261 2.81 12.83 18.95
C GLY A 261 4.14 12.97 18.20
N LYS A 262 4.84 14.07 18.45
CA LYS A 262 6.13 14.43 17.81
C LYS A 262 7.18 13.31 17.89
N GLU A 263 7.34 12.69 19.06
CA GLU A 263 8.33 11.61 19.28
C GLU A 263 8.02 10.36 18.43
N SER A 264 6.74 9.99 18.32
CA SER A 264 6.31 8.87 17.49
C SER A 264 6.59 9.12 16.01
N ILE A 265 6.33 10.35 15.53
CA ILE A 265 6.64 10.76 14.16
C ILE A 265 8.15 10.68 13.89
N LEU A 266 8.99 11.21 14.78
CA LEU A 266 10.44 11.14 14.65
C LEU A 266 10.94 9.69 14.59
N ASN A 267 10.41 8.82 15.44
CA ASN A 267 10.77 7.40 15.45
C ASN A 267 10.38 6.70 14.14
N GLU A 268 9.20 6.97 13.59
CA GLU A 268 8.77 6.38 12.32
C GLU A 268 9.56 6.94 11.13
N LEU A 269 9.83 8.25 11.10
CA LEU A 269 10.68 8.85 10.06
C LEU A 269 12.10 8.28 10.09
N ASN A 270 12.69 8.12 11.28
CA ASN A 270 13.99 7.46 11.45
C ASN A 270 13.96 6.05 10.86
N LYS A 271 12.98 5.22 11.23
CA LYS A 271 12.85 3.85 10.68
C LYS A 271 12.72 3.87 9.15
N ILE A 272 11.86 4.74 8.61
CA ILE A 272 11.60 4.82 7.18
C ILE A 272 12.87 5.19 6.43
N PHE A 273 13.57 6.26 6.83
CA PHE A 273 14.71 6.78 6.08
C PHE A 273 16.03 6.07 6.36
N GLU A 274 16.22 5.47 7.54
CA GLU A 274 17.39 4.63 7.84
C GLU A 274 17.36 3.32 7.04
N THR A 275 16.18 2.72 6.87
CA THR A 275 16.03 1.44 6.16
C THR A 275 15.79 1.60 4.66
N LYS A 276 15.60 2.83 4.18
CA LYS A 276 15.31 3.11 2.77
C LYS A 276 16.54 2.83 1.91
N SER A 277 16.38 1.95 0.93
CA SER A 277 17.29 1.90 -0.22
C SER A 277 17.02 3.11 -1.12
N TRP A 278 18.04 3.95 -1.29
CA TRP A 278 17.96 5.13 -2.16
C TRP A 278 18.18 4.71 -3.62
N PRO A 279 17.38 5.22 -4.57
CA PRO A 279 17.55 4.89 -5.98
C PRO A 279 18.81 5.59 -6.55
N GLY A 280 19.31 5.06 -7.67
CA GLY A 280 20.49 5.60 -8.35
C GLY A 280 21.82 5.05 -7.83
N ASN A 281 22.91 5.64 -8.32
CA ASN A 281 24.28 5.28 -7.95
C ASN A 281 24.83 6.16 -6.80
N GLY A 282 24.01 7.11 -6.31
CA GLY A 282 24.32 7.95 -5.15
C GLY A 282 24.84 9.34 -5.49
N THR A 283 24.83 9.71 -6.77
CA THR A 283 25.22 11.05 -7.28
C THR A 283 24.04 11.86 -7.76
N GLU A 284 22.88 11.23 -7.91
CA GLU A 284 21.65 11.84 -8.42
C GLU A 284 20.92 12.62 -7.34
N LEU A 285 20.31 13.75 -7.72
CA LEU A 285 19.38 14.49 -6.87
C LEU A 285 18.09 13.69 -6.70
N ILE A 286 17.71 13.43 -5.46
CA ILE A 286 16.51 12.65 -5.16
C ILE A 286 15.34 13.60 -4.91
N VAL A 287 14.23 13.39 -5.63
CA VAL A 287 13.02 14.20 -5.47
C VAL A 287 11.83 13.32 -5.05
N HIS A 288 11.16 13.74 -3.98
CA HIS A 288 9.94 13.13 -3.46
C HIS A 288 8.77 14.11 -3.59
N SER A 289 7.80 13.79 -4.45
CA SER A 289 6.54 14.54 -4.55
C SER A 289 5.42 13.75 -3.89
N ASP A 290 4.80 14.35 -2.88
CA ASP A 290 3.65 13.75 -2.20
C ASP A 290 2.82 14.82 -1.49
N GLN A 291 1.51 14.78 -1.69
CA GLN A 291 0.53 15.70 -1.12
C GLN A 291 0.42 15.63 0.41
N ARG A 292 1.07 14.66 1.08
CA ARG A 292 1.03 14.46 2.54
C ARG A 292 2.27 14.98 3.25
N LEU A 293 3.31 15.38 2.51
CA LEU A 293 4.55 15.90 3.08
C LEU A 293 4.41 17.29 3.72
N TRP A 294 3.32 18.01 3.42
CA TRP A 294 3.07 19.34 3.98
C TRP A 294 3.15 19.36 5.51
N ASN A 295 2.75 18.30 6.20
CA ASN A 295 2.74 18.24 7.66
C ASN A 295 4.10 17.84 8.27
N PHE A 296 5.10 17.57 7.42
CA PHE A 296 6.40 17.03 7.83
C PHE A 296 7.56 17.96 7.51
N ILE A 297 7.33 19.17 7.01
CA ILE A 297 8.39 20.07 6.52
C ILE A 297 9.47 20.28 7.60
N GLY A 298 9.07 20.65 8.82
CA GLY A 298 10.00 20.83 9.93
C GLY A 298 10.77 19.55 10.28
N PHE A 299 10.08 18.41 10.38
CA PHE A 299 10.72 17.12 10.67
C PHE A 299 11.70 16.68 9.59
N LEU A 300 11.37 16.92 8.32
CA LEU A 300 12.21 16.59 7.18
C LEU A 300 13.42 17.50 7.11
N ASN A 301 13.27 18.79 7.41
CA ASN A 301 14.39 19.72 7.51
C ASN A 301 15.32 19.38 8.68
N ASP A 302 14.76 18.96 9.82
CA ASP A 302 15.54 18.50 10.97
C ASP A 302 16.29 17.20 10.68
N TYR A 303 15.69 16.29 9.90
CA TYR A 303 16.31 15.02 9.54
C TYR A 303 17.33 15.16 8.41
N PHE A 304 17.01 15.93 7.36
CA PHE A 304 17.84 16.22 6.20
C PHE A 304 18.19 17.72 6.18
N PRO A 305 19.29 18.15 6.82
CA PRO A 305 19.64 19.57 6.92
C PRO A 305 19.85 20.25 5.56
N ASN A 306 20.21 19.49 4.53
CA ASN A 306 20.44 19.97 3.16
C ASN A 306 19.19 19.86 2.28
N ALA A 307 18.03 19.47 2.83
CA ALA A 307 16.82 19.33 2.04
C ALA A 307 16.33 20.68 1.51
N LYS A 308 15.82 20.65 0.29
CA LYS A 308 15.11 21.74 -0.36
C LYS A 308 13.64 21.39 -0.50
N PHE A 309 12.79 22.41 -0.53
CA PHE A 309 11.34 22.27 -0.58
C PHE A 309 10.76 23.07 -1.74
N ILE A 310 9.97 22.42 -2.57
CA ILE A 310 9.22 23.08 -3.65
C ILE A 310 7.76 23.10 -3.26
N HIS A 311 7.16 24.28 -3.13
CA HIS A 311 5.71 24.45 -2.99
C HIS A 311 5.09 24.52 -4.38
N LEU A 312 4.52 23.40 -4.83
CA LEU A 312 3.79 23.33 -6.10
C LEU A 312 2.34 23.76 -5.90
N VAL A 313 2.02 24.94 -6.41
CA VAL A 313 0.68 25.52 -6.43
C VAL A 313 0.09 25.36 -7.82
N ARG A 314 -1.20 25.11 -7.88
CA ARG A 314 -2.00 25.08 -9.11
C ARG A 314 -3.19 25.98 -8.89
N GLU A 315 -3.64 26.67 -9.93
CA GLU A 315 -4.82 27.54 -9.86
C GLU A 315 -5.99 26.89 -9.08
N PRO A 316 -6.67 27.64 -8.18
CA PRO A 316 -7.60 27.08 -7.22
C PRO A 316 -8.82 26.43 -7.89
N ILE A 317 -9.41 27.12 -8.88
CA ILE A 317 -10.61 26.65 -9.60
C ILE A 317 -10.39 25.27 -10.23
N PRO A 318 -9.41 25.06 -11.12
CA PRO A 318 -9.21 23.74 -11.75
C PRO A 318 -8.72 22.66 -10.76
N THR A 319 -8.16 23.06 -9.62
CA THR A 319 -7.78 22.14 -8.54
C THR A 319 -9.02 21.65 -7.78
N ILE A 320 -9.84 22.57 -7.29
CA ILE A 320 -11.05 22.29 -6.50
C ILE A 320 -12.11 21.59 -7.35
N THR A 321 -12.33 22.01 -8.60
CA THR A 321 -13.20 21.29 -9.54
C THR A 321 -12.74 19.83 -9.73
N SER A 322 -11.42 19.57 -9.76
CA SER A 322 -10.90 18.21 -9.82
C SER A 322 -11.12 17.43 -8.52
N MET A 323 -11.17 18.07 -7.35
CA MET A 323 -11.44 17.41 -6.06
C MET A 323 -12.93 17.03 -5.96
N VAL A 324 -13.82 17.97 -6.26
CA VAL A 324 -15.29 17.79 -6.22
C VAL A 324 -15.75 16.71 -7.19
N SER A 325 -15.33 16.77 -8.46
CA SER A 325 -15.69 15.76 -9.48
C SER A 325 -15.28 14.32 -9.10
N ARG A 326 -14.24 14.20 -8.27
CA ARG A 326 -13.73 12.91 -7.75
C ARG A 326 -14.37 12.49 -6.43
N ASN A 327 -15.34 13.25 -5.92
CA ASN A 327 -15.99 13.03 -4.63
C ASN A 327 -14.96 12.96 -3.50
N TRP A 328 -14.08 13.97 -3.43
CA TRP A 328 -13.15 14.08 -2.31
C TRP A 328 -13.88 14.21 -0.98
N TYR A 329 -15.01 14.91 -0.97
CA TYR A 329 -15.97 14.86 0.12
C TYR A 329 -17.34 14.53 -0.48
N ILE A 330 -18.20 13.90 0.32
CA ILE A 330 -19.56 13.52 -0.05
C ILE A 330 -20.53 14.21 0.90
N ASN A 331 -21.67 14.68 0.38
CA ASN A 331 -22.67 15.40 1.16
C ASN A 331 -23.50 14.48 2.07
N ASN A 332 -23.53 13.17 1.80
CA ASN A 332 -24.22 12.15 2.59
C ASN A 332 -23.26 11.00 2.91
N GLU A 333 -23.23 10.55 4.18
CA GLU A 333 -22.28 9.59 4.77
C GLU A 333 -22.41 8.12 4.31
N TYR A 334 -22.90 7.86 3.10
CA TYR A 334 -22.82 6.50 2.56
C TYR A 334 -21.46 6.28 1.91
N PHE A 335 -20.50 5.82 2.72
CA PHE A 335 -19.25 5.26 2.22
C PHE A 335 -19.58 3.98 1.43
N GLU A 336 -19.55 4.04 0.10
CA GLU A 336 -19.38 2.82 -0.68
C GLU A 336 -18.00 2.25 -0.34
N TYR A 337 -18.02 1.12 0.38
CA TYR A 337 -16.90 0.29 0.79
C TYR A 337 -16.14 -0.28 -0.41
N ASN A 338 -15.57 0.54 -1.29
CA ASN A 338 -14.73 0.06 -2.40
C ASN A 338 -13.81 1.10 -3.08
N ARG A 339 -13.47 2.21 -2.41
CA ARG A 339 -12.39 3.09 -2.87
C ARG A 339 -11.21 3.03 -1.90
N LEU A 340 -10.09 2.50 -2.41
CA LEU A 340 -8.73 2.48 -1.87
C LEU A 340 -8.54 3.28 -0.56
N ASP A 341 -7.93 2.63 0.43
CA ASP A 341 -7.53 3.04 1.79
C ASP A 341 -6.95 4.46 2.01
N TRP A 342 -6.90 5.32 1.01
CA TRP A 342 -6.39 6.69 1.08
C TRP A 342 -7.49 7.70 1.39
N ALA A 343 -8.75 7.39 1.03
CA ALA A 343 -9.89 8.26 1.33
C ALA A 343 -10.13 8.39 2.84
N LYS A 344 -9.89 7.31 3.62
CA LYS A 344 -9.97 7.33 5.09
C LYS A 344 -8.93 8.23 5.76
N TYR A 345 -7.82 8.52 5.07
CA TYR A 345 -6.78 9.43 5.56
C TYR A 345 -6.88 10.83 4.95
N ARG A 346 -8.02 11.18 4.33
CA ARG A 346 -8.27 12.57 3.92
C ARG A 346 -8.56 13.42 5.16
N LEU A 347 -7.84 14.53 5.28
CA LEU A 347 -7.94 15.42 6.41
C LEU A 347 -9.37 15.97 6.55
N SER A 348 -9.86 16.00 7.78
CA SER A 348 -11.11 16.68 8.14
C SER A 348 -10.76 17.91 8.97
N GLY A 349 -11.42 19.04 8.67
CA GLY A 349 -11.19 20.28 9.40
C GLY A 349 -11.60 20.18 10.87
N PHE A 350 -12.63 19.39 11.17
CA PHE A 350 -12.97 19.06 12.55
C PHE A 350 -11.89 18.21 13.22
N ALA A 351 -11.43 17.15 12.53
CA ALA A 351 -10.46 16.23 13.12
C ALA A 351 -9.11 16.89 13.42
N CYS A 352 -8.68 17.88 12.63
CA CYS A 352 -7.49 18.67 12.90
C CYS A 352 -7.74 19.91 13.78
N GLY A 353 -8.98 20.12 14.25
CA GLY A 353 -9.34 21.21 15.15
C GLY A 353 -9.37 22.60 14.51
N ASP A 354 -9.43 22.70 13.18
CA ASP A 354 -9.48 23.96 12.45
C ASP A 354 -10.90 24.53 12.35
N VAL A 355 -11.91 23.66 12.29
CA VAL A 355 -13.33 24.04 12.35
C VAL A 355 -14.09 23.21 13.39
N SER A 356 -15.23 23.72 13.85
CA SER A 356 -16.09 22.95 14.76
C SER A 356 -16.74 21.75 14.07
N GLU A 357 -17.13 20.72 14.84
CA GLU A 357 -17.84 19.55 14.29
C GLU A 357 -19.14 19.94 13.59
N ILE A 358 -19.89 20.86 14.21
CA ILE A 358 -21.17 21.36 13.69
C ILE A 358 -20.94 22.05 12.35
N GLU A 359 -19.96 22.96 12.30
CA GLU A 359 -19.60 23.65 11.06
C GLU A 359 -19.19 22.65 9.98
N TRP A 360 -18.27 21.75 10.27
CA TRP A 360 -17.81 20.73 9.32
C TRP A 360 -18.95 19.87 8.77
N ASN A 361 -19.88 19.46 9.62
CA ASN A 361 -21.01 18.64 9.20
C ASN A 361 -22.04 19.42 8.38
N THR A 362 -22.14 20.74 8.55
CA THR A 362 -22.99 21.60 7.70
C THR A 362 -22.34 21.99 6.37
N MET A 363 -21.02 21.92 6.26
CA MET A 363 -20.31 22.26 5.01
C MET A 363 -20.63 21.27 3.89
N SER A 364 -20.93 21.83 2.71
CA SER A 364 -21.03 21.08 1.47
C SER A 364 -19.67 20.50 1.04
N ALA A 365 -19.69 19.51 0.16
CA ALA A 365 -18.47 18.91 -0.40
C ALA A 365 -17.59 19.94 -1.12
N LEU A 366 -18.20 20.95 -1.76
CA LEU A 366 -17.49 22.06 -2.39
C LEU A 366 -16.78 22.91 -1.34
N GLN A 367 -17.47 23.29 -0.27
CA GLN A 367 -16.89 24.05 0.84
C GLN A 367 -15.74 23.31 1.51
N LYS A 368 -15.89 21.99 1.74
CA LYS A 368 -14.81 21.14 2.27
C LYS A 368 -13.61 21.06 1.33
N CYS A 369 -13.82 21.05 0.01
CA CYS A 369 -12.71 21.11 -0.97
C CYS A 369 -12.03 22.49 -0.98
N CYS A 370 -12.78 23.59 -0.91
CA CYS A 370 -12.24 24.95 -0.80
C CYS A 370 -11.40 25.10 0.47
N TRP A 371 -11.97 24.71 1.62
CA TRP A 371 -11.26 24.67 2.91
C TRP A 371 -9.96 23.88 2.80
N TYR A 372 -10.01 22.65 2.29
CA TYR A 372 -8.83 21.80 2.18
C TYR A 372 -7.74 22.43 1.31
N TYR A 373 -8.11 23.03 0.17
CA TYR A 373 -7.16 23.72 -0.71
C TYR A 373 -6.46 24.90 0.00
N VAL A 374 -7.24 25.75 0.68
CA VAL A 374 -6.71 26.92 1.39
C VAL A 374 -5.87 26.49 2.58
N PHE A 375 -6.40 25.59 3.41
CA PHE A 375 -5.76 25.11 4.63
C PHE A 375 -4.40 24.48 4.34
N ILE A 376 -4.31 23.55 3.40
CA ILE A 376 -3.04 22.86 3.13
C ILE A 376 -1.99 23.83 2.57
N ASN A 377 -2.36 24.70 1.63
CA ASN A 377 -1.40 25.68 1.11
C ASN A 377 -0.96 26.70 2.18
N SER A 378 -1.86 27.13 3.08
CA SER A 378 -1.51 28.03 4.18
C SER A 378 -0.56 27.38 5.18
N GLN A 379 -0.78 26.09 5.51
CA GLN A 379 0.13 25.33 6.38
C GLN A 379 1.50 25.09 5.74
N ILE A 380 1.56 24.84 4.42
CA ILE A 380 2.85 24.76 3.70
C ILE A 380 3.59 26.09 3.81
N LYS A 381 2.93 27.19 3.41
CA LYS A 381 3.52 28.52 3.44
C LYS A 381 4.04 28.88 4.83
N LYS A 382 3.22 28.72 5.87
CA LYS A 382 3.58 29.01 7.26
C LYS A 382 4.85 28.28 7.71
N GLN A 383 5.00 27.01 7.33
CA GLN A 383 6.19 26.23 7.67
C GLN A 383 7.40 26.63 6.83
N LEU A 384 7.22 26.91 5.53
CA LEU A 384 8.32 27.37 4.68
C LEU A 384 8.82 28.77 5.07
N ASP A 385 7.94 29.68 5.49
CA ASP A 385 8.29 31.02 5.97
C ASP A 385 9.21 31.00 7.21
N SER A 386 9.22 29.88 7.94
CA SER A 386 10.13 29.67 9.08
C SER A 386 11.52 29.12 8.70
N LEU A 387 11.72 28.75 7.43
CA LEU A 387 12.98 28.23 6.93
C LEU A 387 13.82 29.35 6.30
N GLU A 388 15.10 29.06 6.07
CA GLU A 388 15.97 29.92 5.26
C GLU A 388 15.42 30.04 3.84
N SER A 389 15.44 31.24 3.26
CA SER A 389 14.89 31.51 1.92
C SER A 389 15.55 30.67 0.81
N SER A 390 16.79 30.24 1.00
CA SER A 390 17.53 29.34 0.10
C SER A 390 16.98 27.91 0.06
N LYS A 391 16.15 27.50 1.03
CA LYS A 391 15.62 26.14 1.14
C LYS A 391 14.26 25.95 0.49
N SER A 392 13.58 27.01 0.10
CA SER A 392 12.21 26.92 -0.42
C SER A 392 12.04 27.64 -1.74
N LEU A 393 11.29 27.04 -2.67
CA LEU A 393 10.87 27.65 -3.92
C LEU A 393 9.37 27.42 -4.14
N LYS A 394 8.62 28.49 -4.42
CA LYS A 394 7.22 28.39 -4.85
C LYS A 394 7.16 28.31 -6.37
N ILE A 395 6.39 27.37 -6.90
CA ILE A 395 6.18 27.18 -8.34
C ILE A 395 4.68 27.09 -8.60
N ASN A 396 4.20 27.87 -9.58
CA ASN A 396 2.85 27.75 -10.12
C ASN A 396 2.86 26.82 -11.34
N LEU A 397 2.02 25.79 -11.35
CA LEU A 397 1.97 24.78 -12.41
C LEU A 397 1.68 25.39 -13.79
N GLU A 398 0.80 26.38 -13.83
CA GLU A 398 0.38 27.07 -15.06
C GLU A 398 1.49 27.96 -15.66
N SER A 399 2.44 28.41 -14.84
CA SER A 399 3.46 29.39 -15.18
C SER A 399 4.82 29.06 -14.56
N ILE A 400 5.26 27.81 -14.72
CA ILE A 400 6.55 27.34 -14.18
C ILE A 400 7.69 28.17 -14.79
N ASP A 401 8.44 28.86 -13.93
CA ASP A 401 9.74 29.43 -14.30
C ASP A 401 10.80 28.33 -14.26
N TYR A 402 11.03 27.71 -15.42
CA TYR A 402 11.99 26.62 -15.56
C TYR A 402 13.43 27.06 -15.27
N LYS A 403 13.77 28.32 -15.52
CA LYS A 403 15.11 28.84 -15.25
C LYS A 403 15.32 28.97 -13.75
N LEU A 404 14.39 29.60 -13.05
CA LEU A 404 14.42 29.72 -11.60
C LEU A 404 14.44 28.35 -10.91
N MET A 405 13.67 27.38 -11.41
CA MET A 405 13.69 26.01 -10.90
C MET A 405 15.04 25.32 -11.15
N SER A 406 15.63 25.49 -12.34
CA SER A 406 16.94 24.93 -12.68
C SER A 406 18.05 25.50 -11.80
N ASP A 407 18.04 26.82 -11.58
CA ASP A 407 18.98 27.52 -10.69
C ASP A 407 18.82 27.05 -9.24
N PHE A 408 17.58 26.95 -8.75
CA PHE A 408 17.31 26.47 -7.39
C PHE A 408 17.77 25.02 -7.16
N LEU A 409 17.71 24.18 -8.20
CA LEU A 409 18.11 22.77 -8.14
C LEU A 409 19.56 22.51 -8.53
N ASN A 410 20.33 23.55 -8.89
CA ASN A 410 21.71 23.44 -9.38
C ASN A 410 21.84 22.55 -10.63
N PHE A 411 20.96 22.70 -11.62
CA PHE A 411 20.97 21.91 -12.86
C PHE A 411 21.64 22.62 -14.05
N ASP A 412 22.63 23.49 -13.81
CA ASP A 412 23.42 24.14 -14.86
C ASP A 412 22.60 24.78 -16.00
N ASN A 413 21.47 25.43 -15.68
CA ASN A 413 20.52 26.01 -16.64
C ASN A 413 19.93 24.99 -17.65
N PHE A 414 19.71 23.74 -17.22
CA PHE A 414 19.02 22.74 -18.03
C PHE A 414 17.67 23.23 -18.54
N GLU A 415 17.43 23.07 -19.85
CA GLU A 415 16.19 23.49 -20.51
C GLU A 415 15.13 22.39 -20.42
N PHE A 416 14.20 22.57 -19.49
CA PHE A 416 13.03 21.68 -19.33
C PHE A 416 12.00 21.89 -20.44
N LYS A 417 11.36 20.80 -20.85
CA LYS A 417 10.20 20.82 -21.76
C LYS A 417 8.91 20.67 -20.98
N SER A 418 7.87 21.39 -21.38
CA SER A 418 6.54 21.25 -20.80
C SER A 418 5.97 19.85 -21.05
N VAL A 419 5.29 19.32 -20.04
CA VAL A 419 4.62 18.01 -20.12
C VAL A 419 3.11 18.23 -20.12
N VAL A 420 2.43 17.85 -21.20
CA VAL A 420 0.96 17.84 -21.26
C VAL A 420 0.45 16.56 -20.60
N SER A 421 0.16 16.60 -19.31
CA SER A 421 -0.38 15.43 -18.59
C SER A 421 -1.90 15.28 -18.81
N ASN A 422 -2.31 14.68 -19.93
CA ASN A 422 -3.71 14.34 -20.21
C ASN A 422 -4.19 13.08 -19.45
N LYS A 423 -4.06 13.04 -18.12
CA LYS A 423 -4.54 11.93 -17.28
C LYS A 423 -5.85 12.29 -16.55
N ILE A 424 -6.90 12.65 -17.30
CA ILE A 424 -8.27 12.57 -16.78
C ILE A 424 -8.83 11.21 -17.20
N ARG A 425 -9.22 10.36 -16.23
CA ARG A 425 -9.88 9.08 -16.53
C ARG A 425 -11.15 9.35 -17.33
N SER A 426 -11.47 8.51 -18.31
CA SER A 426 -12.66 8.67 -19.17
C SER A 426 -13.95 8.86 -18.36
N VAL A 427 -14.10 8.11 -17.27
CA VAL A 427 -15.26 8.17 -16.36
C VAL A 427 -15.40 9.53 -15.63
N ASP A 428 -14.28 10.23 -15.41
CA ASP A 428 -14.29 11.56 -14.79
C ASP A 428 -14.62 12.66 -15.81
N LYS A 429 -14.40 12.41 -17.12
CA LYS A 429 -14.71 13.38 -18.20
C LYS A 429 -16.20 13.61 -18.36
N ASP A 430 -17.01 12.55 -18.24
CA ASP A 430 -18.47 12.67 -18.39
C ASP A 430 -19.10 13.34 -17.17
N LYS A 431 -18.56 13.11 -15.96
CA LYS A 431 -18.96 13.83 -14.73
C LYS A 431 -18.53 15.30 -14.73
N LEU A 432 -17.37 15.62 -15.30
CA LEU A 432 -16.92 17.01 -15.49
C LEU A 432 -17.78 17.73 -16.54
N LYS A 433 -18.21 17.05 -17.61
CA LYS A 433 -19.12 17.60 -18.64
C LYS A 433 -20.55 17.84 -18.14
N SER A 434 -21.02 17.09 -17.15
CA SER A 434 -22.38 17.25 -16.58
C SER A 434 -22.49 18.36 -15.53
N LEU A 435 -21.38 18.84 -14.99
CA LEU A 435 -21.35 20.02 -14.12
C LEU A 435 -21.22 21.24 -15.05
N GLN A 436 -22.24 22.11 -15.11
CA GLN A 436 -22.13 23.34 -15.90
C GLN A 436 -20.94 24.17 -15.36
N GLU A 437 -19.86 24.26 -16.15
CA GLU A 437 -18.57 24.86 -15.75
C GLU A 437 -18.69 26.31 -15.24
N SER A 438 -19.77 27.02 -15.57
CA SER A 438 -20.01 28.40 -15.13
C SER A 438 -20.49 28.54 -13.69
N ASP A 439 -21.29 27.61 -13.18
CA ASP A 439 -21.97 27.76 -11.88
C ASP A 439 -21.06 27.31 -10.74
N ILE A 440 -20.41 26.15 -10.91
CA ILE A 440 -19.43 25.66 -9.93
C ILE A 440 -18.23 26.62 -9.80
N LYS A 441 -17.82 27.28 -10.90
CA LYS A 441 -16.73 28.24 -10.89
C LYS A 441 -17.08 29.46 -10.01
N LYS A 442 -18.27 30.03 -10.20
CA LYS A 442 -18.76 31.15 -9.39
C LYS A 442 -18.90 30.75 -7.91
N GLU A 443 -19.42 29.56 -7.64
CA GLU A 443 -19.51 29.05 -6.26
C GLU A 443 -18.13 28.88 -5.60
N ILE A 444 -17.15 28.36 -6.35
CA ILE A 444 -15.76 28.27 -5.87
C ILE A 444 -15.24 29.68 -5.56
N GLU A 445 -15.38 30.65 -6.46
CA GLU A 445 -14.92 32.03 -6.26
C GLU A 445 -15.59 32.68 -5.04
N ILE A 446 -16.91 32.54 -4.88
CA ILE A 446 -17.66 33.05 -3.72
C ILE A 446 -17.16 32.44 -2.42
N GLU A 447 -16.97 31.12 -2.39
CA GLU A 447 -16.51 30.42 -1.21
C GLU A 447 -15.06 30.79 -0.88
N LEU A 448 -14.21 30.86 -1.89
CA LEU A 448 -12.81 31.26 -1.78
C LEU A 448 -12.65 32.69 -1.24
N ASN A 449 -13.52 33.63 -1.62
CA ASN A 449 -13.50 35.00 -1.09
C ASN A 449 -13.73 35.09 0.44
N LYS A 450 -14.25 34.03 1.08
CA LYS A 450 -14.36 33.96 2.55
C LYS A 450 -13.00 33.73 3.21
N TYR A 451 -12.07 33.17 2.46
CA TYR A 451 -10.68 32.99 2.85
C TYR A 451 -9.88 34.15 2.27
N ASN A 452 -9.02 34.79 3.05
CA ASN A 452 -8.20 35.90 2.57
C ASN A 452 -7.10 35.39 1.62
N ILE A 453 -7.41 35.08 0.36
CA ILE A 453 -6.53 34.32 -0.54
C ILE A 453 -5.32 35.10 -1.06
N ASP A 454 -5.22 36.40 -0.80
CA ASP A 454 -4.09 37.25 -1.22
C ASP A 454 -2.73 36.77 -0.66
N PHE A 455 -2.70 35.83 0.28
CA PHE A 455 -1.47 35.18 0.76
C PHE A 455 -1.03 33.94 -0.04
N LEU A 456 -1.90 33.38 -0.89
CA LEU A 456 -1.65 32.16 -1.70
C LEU A 456 -0.86 32.43 -2.96
#